data_AF-A0A6A9QHB2-F1
#
_entry.id   AF-A0A6A9QHB2-F1
#
_cell.length_a   1.000
_cell.length_b   1.000
_cell.length_c   1.000
_cell.angle_alpha   90.00
_cell.angle_beta   90.00
_cell.angle_gamma   90.00
#
_symmetry.space_group_name_H-M   'P 1'
#
loop_
_entity.id
_entity.type
_entity.pdbx_description
1 polymer ?
#
loop_
_entity_poly.entity_id
_entity_poly.type
_entity_poly.pdbx_seq_one_letter_code
_entity_poly.pdbx_strand_id
1 'polypeptide(L)'
;MSDTIRVSKEVKRELIKIMGELQIERGEKVDFNDVIEFLLSLYRKKNPEILRSLVGIVPNLSAEELEEERRKEIEHEKEKYGV
;
A
#
# COMPACT_ATOMS: atom_id res chain seq x y z
N MET A 1 -3.37 -6.41 -22.51
CA MET A 1 -4.68 -7.07 -22.28
C MET A 1 -5.34 -6.33 -21.13
N SER A 2 -6.65 -6.10 -21.14
CA SER A 2 -7.33 -5.35 -20.07
C SER A 2 -8.27 -6.27 -19.31
N ASP A 3 -8.13 -6.28 -17.99
CA ASP A 3 -9.00 -7.01 -17.07
C ASP A 3 -9.86 -6.03 -16.26
N THR A 4 -11.04 -6.49 -15.81
CA THR A 4 -11.96 -5.65 -15.02
C THR A 4 -11.83 -5.96 -13.54
N ILE A 5 -11.47 -4.94 -12.75
CA ILE A 5 -11.45 -5.03 -11.28
C ILE A 5 -12.70 -4.34 -10.73
N ARG A 6 -13.53 -5.06 -9.98
CA ARG A 6 -14.69 -4.50 -9.29
C ARG A 6 -14.30 -4.02 -7.90
N VAL A 7 -14.57 -2.76 -7.59
CA VAL A 7 -14.31 -2.14 -6.28
C VAL A 7 -15.56 -1.45 -5.75
N SER A 8 -15.59 -1.17 -4.44
CA SER A 8 -16.69 -0.38 -3.85
C SER A 8 -16.63 1.09 -4.31
N LYS A 9 -17.72 1.83 -4.08
CA LYS A 9 -17.77 3.27 -4.42
C LYS A 9 -16.76 4.07 -3.61
N GLU A 10 -16.56 3.68 -2.36
CA GLU A 10 -15.64 4.30 -1.40
C GLU A 10 -14.20 4.10 -1.86
N VAL A 11 -13.82 2.86 -2.21
CA VAL A 11 -12.49 2.56 -2.77
C VAL A 11 -12.23 3.36 -4.04
N LYS A 12 -13.21 3.42 -4.95
CA LYS A 12 -13.08 4.22 -6.18
C LYS A 12 -12.84 5.70 -5.89
N ARG A 13 -13.50 6.27 -4.87
CA ARG A 13 -13.29 7.68 -4.47
C ARG A 13 -11.88 7.91 -3.96
N GLU A 14 -11.34 7.02 -3.15
CA GLU A 14 -9.95 7.14 -2.66
C GLU A 14 -8.94 7.01 -3.80
N LEU A 15 -9.14 6.07 -4.73
CA LEU A 15 -8.28 5.94 -5.91
C LEU A 15 -8.29 7.21 -6.79
N ILE A 16 -9.43 7.90 -6.91
CA ILE A 16 -9.52 9.19 -7.63
C ILE A 16 -8.73 10.29 -6.92
N LYS A 17 -8.73 10.34 -5.58
CA LYS A 17 -7.93 11.32 -4.83
C LYS A 17 -6.45 11.11 -5.09
N ILE A 18 -5.99 9.87 -4.94
CA ILE A 18 -4.58 9.49 -5.19
C ILE A 18 -4.20 9.81 -6.64
N MET A 19 -5.09 9.55 -7.61
CA MET A 19 -4.88 9.92 -9.01
C MET A 19 -4.62 11.42 -9.19
N GLY A 20 -5.41 12.26 -8.53
CA GLY A 20 -5.27 13.72 -8.58
C GLY A 20 -3.94 14.19 -8.00
N GLU A 21 -3.54 13.66 -6.85
CA GLU A 21 -2.24 13.96 -6.23
C GLU A 21 -1.08 13.55 -7.14
N LEU A 22 -1.13 12.32 -7.68
CA LEU A 22 -0.09 11.79 -8.56
C LEU A 22 0.02 12.56 -9.87
N GLN A 23 -1.11 13.02 -10.41
CA GLN A 23 -1.16 13.86 -11.61
C GLN A 23 -0.54 15.24 -11.36
N ILE A 24 -0.76 15.84 -10.19
CA ILE A 24 -0.12 17.11 -9.81
C ILE A 24 1.39 16.91 -9.67
N GLU A 25 1.82 15.85 -8.99
CA GLU A 25 3.24 15.56 -8.75
C GLU A 25 4.02 15.31 -10.04
N ARG A 26 3.47 14.50 -10.96
CA ARG A 26 4.15 14.13 -12.21
C ARG A 26 4.01 15.19 -13.32
N GLY A 27 3.01 16.06 -13.22
CA GLY A 27 2.71 17.04 -14.27
C GLY A 27 2.19 16.41 -15.57
N GLU A 28 1.71 15.17 -15.51
CA GLU A 28 1.19 14.42 -16.66
C GLU A 28 -0.15 13.75 -16.32
N LYS A 29 -0.89 13.34 -17.34
CA LYS A 29 -2.18 12.65 -17.15
C LYS A 29 -1.94 11.28 -16.50
N VAL A 30 -2.65 11.00 -15.42
CA VAL A 30 -2.60 9.73 -14.68
C VAL A 30 -3.93 9.00 -14.82
N ASP A 31 -3.90 7.68 -15.00
CA ASP A 31 -5.08 6.82 -15.03
C ASP A 31 -5.12 5.82 -13.85
N PHE A 32 -6.14 4.95 -13.82
CA PHE A 32 -6.30 3.99 -12.71
C PHE A 32 -5.20 2.92 -12.69
N ASN A 33 -4.63 2.55 -13.84
CA ASN A 33 -3.52 1.59 -13.86
C ASN A 33 -2.27 2.23 -13.25
N ASP A 34 -1.97 3.49 -13.57
CA ASP A 34 -0.84 4.21 -12.96
C ASP A 34 -0.96 4.27 -11.43
N VAL A 35 -2.16 4.54 -10.93
CA VAL A 35 -2.45 4.54 -9.48
C VAL A 35 -2.26 3.15 -8.88
N ILE A 36 -2.79 2.11 -9.52
CA ILE A 36 -2.65 0.73 -9.03
C ILE A 36 -1.18 0.31 -9.03
N GLU A 37 -0.41 0.63 -10.07
CA GLU A 37 1.02 0.33 -10.15
C GLU A 37 1.81 1.07 -9.07
N PHE A 38 1.48 2.34 -8.82
CA PHE A 38 2.05 3.11 -7.72
C PHE A 38 1.80 2.42 -6.37
N LEU A 39 0.55 2.06 -6.08
CA LEU A 39 0.19 1.37 -4.83
C LEU A 39 0.89 0.01 -4.70
N LEU A 40 0.95 -0.76 -5.79
CA LEU A 40 1.70 -2.02 -5.83
C LEU A 40 3.20 -1.80 -5.64
N SER A 41 3.75 -0.70 -6.13
CA SER A 41 5.17 -0.34 -5.88
C SER A 41 5.41 -0.06 -4.41
N LEU A 42 4.48 0.62 -3.72
CA LEU A 42 4.56 0.86 -2.28
C LEU A 42 4.44 -0.46 -1.50
N TYR A 43 3.50 -1.32 -1.88
CA TYR A 43 3.36 -2.65 -1.29
C TYR A 43 4.63 -3.50 -1.46
N ARG A 44 5.23 -3.50 -2.67
CA ARG A 44 6.50 -4.20 -2.93
C ARG A 44 7.69 -3.56 -2.20
N LYS A 45 7.69 -2.24 -2.04
CA LYS A 45 8.73 -1.49 -1.30
C LYS A 45 8.59 -1.61 0.21
N LYS A 46 7.41 -1.93 0.75
CA LYS A 46 7.24 -2.48 2.10
C LYS A 46 7.87 -3.88 2.11
N ASN A 47 9.19 -3.95 1.93
CA ASN A 47 9.95 -5.16 2.16
C ASN A 47 10.15 -5.26 3.67
N PRO A 48 9.51 -6.23 4.35
CA PRO A 48 9.64 -6.38 5.78
C PRO A 48 11.10 -6.56 6.19
N GLU A 49 11.92 -7.15 5.31
CA GLU A 49 13.35 -7.32 5.54
C GLU A 49 14.11 -6.00 5.53
N ILE A 50 13.70 -5.02 4.71
CA ILE A 50 14.29 -3.67 4.72
C ILE A 50 13.86 -2.94 5.99
N LEU A 51 12.58 -3.00 6.36
CA LEU A 51 12.10 -2.43 7.62
C LEU A 51 12.81 -3.06 8.84
N ARG A 52 12.96 -4.39 8.89
CA ARG A 52 13.74 -5.12 9.91
C ARG A 52 15.21 -4.67 9.91
N SER A 53 15.82 -4.46 8.75
CA SER A 53 17.21 -4.00 8.66
C SER A 53 17.42 -2.56 9.16
N LEU A 54 16.36 -1.75 9.19
CA LEU A 54 16.37 -0.39 9.74
C LEU A 54 16.13 -0.36 11.26
N VAL A 55 15.62 -1.45 11.84
CA VAL A 55 15.49 -1.61 13.29
C VAL A 55 16.88 -1.65 13.92
N GLY A 56 17.14 -0.70 14.83
CA GLY A 56 18.44 -0.48 15.45
C GLY A 56 19.28 0.63 14.79
N ILE A 57 18.93 1.07 13.58
CA ILE A 57 19.54 2.26 12.93
C ILE A 57 18.69 3.51 13.23
N VAL A 58 17.37 3.37 13.19
CA VAL A 58 16.43 4.47 13.49
C VAL A 58 16.15 4.52 14.99
N PRO A 59 16.45 5.64 15.68
CA PRO A 59 16.12 5.80 17.10
C PRO A 59 14.60 5.65 17.31
N ASN A 60 14.22 4.88 18.32
CA ASN A 60 12.82 4.64 18.72
C ASN A 60 11.98 3.79 17.74
N LEU A 61 12.61 3.01 16.86
CA LEU A 61 11.91 1.98 16.07
C LEU A 61 12.23 0.61 16.69
N SER A 62 11.26 -0.04 17.33
CA SER A 62 11.45 -1.37 17.92
C SER A 62 11.07 -2.49 16.94
N ALA A 63 11.78 -3.62 17.00
CA ALA A 63 11.46 -4.82 16.21
C ALA A 63 10.06 -5.35 16.57
N GLU A 64 9.72 -5.28 17.86
CA GLU A 64 8.52 -5.86 18.44
C GLU A 64 7.26 -5.14 17.97
N GLU A 65 7.26 -3.80 17.92
CA GLU A 65 6.14 -3.00 17.39
C GLU A 65 5.89 -3.32 15.91
N LEU A 66 6.94 -3.46 15.10
CA LEU A 66 6.84 -3.82 13.69
C LEU A 66 6.27 -5.22 13.48
N GLU A 67 6.67 -6.19 14.31
CA GLU A 67 6.12 -7.56 14.25
C GLU A 67 4.67 -7.62 14.71
N GLU A 68 4.28 -6.83 15.71
CA GLU A 68 2.89 -6.72 16.15
C GLU A 68 2.00 -6.09 15.09
N GLU A 69 2.43 -5.00 14.45
CA GLU A 69 1.70 -4.39 13.33
C GLU A 69 1.51 -5.40 12.19
N ARG A 70 2.57 -6.16 11.87
CA ARG A 70 2.49 -7.19 10.82
C ARG A 70 1.51 -8.30 11.17
N ARG A 71 1.47 -8.72 12.43
CA ARG A 71 0.53 -9.75 12.90
C ARG A 71 -0.91 -9.27 12.80
N LYS A 72 -1.18 -8.02 13.20
CA LYS A 72 -2.51 -7.39 13.10
C LYS A 72 -2.97 -7.24 11.64
N GLU A 73 -2.06 -6.87 10.72
CA GLU A 73 -2.35 -6.82 9.29
C GLU A 73 -2.76 -8.20 8.75
N ILE A 74 -2.00 -9.26 9.10
CA ILE A 74 -2.29 -10.63 8.66
C ILE A 74 -3.64 -11.10 9.22
N GLU A 75 -3.92 -10.88 10.50
CA GLU A 75 -5.21 -11.23 11.10
C GLU A 75 -6.37 -10.52 10.38
N HIS A 76 -6.24 -9.22 10.13
CA HIS A 76 -7.25 -8.46 9.42
C HIS A 76 -7.44 -8.91 7.96
N GLU A 77 -6.35 -9.31 7.27
CA GLU A 77 -6.45 -9.89 5.93
C GLU A 77 -7.18 -11.23 5.93
N LYS A 78 -6.93 -12.10 6.93
CA LYS A 78 -7.63 -13.38 7.09
C LYS A 78 -9.11 -13.18 7.36
N GLU A 79 -9.47 -12.23 8.23
CA GLU A 79 -10.87 -11.91 8.52
C GLU A 79 -11.61 -11.32 7.32
N LYS A 80 -10.93 -10.46 6.54
CA LYS A 80 -11.56 -9.73 5.43
C LYS A 80 -11.64 -10.54 4.14
N TYR A 81 -10.68 -11.43 3.89
CA TYR A 81 -10.56 -12.18 2.64
C TYR A 81 -10.68 -13.70 2.79
N GLY A 82 -10.78 -14.23 4.02
CA GLY A 82 -11.08 -15.64 4.29
C GLY A 82 -9.99 -16.62 3.82
N VAL A 83 -8.72 -16.23 3.89
CA VAL A 83 -7.55 -17.07 3.55
C VAL A 83 -6.97 -17.72 4.80
#